data_AF-S9W3F1-F1
#
_entry.id   AF-S9W3F1-F1
#
_cell.length_a   1.000
_cell.length_b   1.000
_cell.length_c   1.000
_cell.angle_alpha   90.00
_cell.angle_beta   90.00
_cell.angle_gamma   90.00
#
_symmetry.space_group_name_H-M   'P 1'
#
loop_
_entity.id
_entity.type
_entity.pdbx_description
1 polymer ?
#
loop_
_entity_poly.entity_id
_entity_poly.type
_entity_poly.pdbx_seq_one_letter_code
_entity_poly.pdbx_strand_id
1 'polypeptide(L)'
;MNEGLPAHQENLSTNDELLYANEFAIPPPRQENVTELTRYLNAFKNAYNDKKYECERHELEYNLERIALRNRDMDLANNQFQSNIQESNNIQPPSWFVNFFNDPNVGFVAIKRELISLEERMNQRLEAMEARQNQRFEALEERMNQRFEAMEARQNQRFEALDGRLYGIEQKLNRQEYRYCRLHNIQLRFLGKSVEVVPFLNAEEPDSDLPRIHSVEDIENLTKNQCTNYLDGYGIRYGPNETIKLKERLRDAVGLQSLGDAEFRFSEFS
;
A
#
# COMPACT_ATOMS: atom_id res chain seq x y z
N MET A 1 -63.52 -21.82 12.33
CA MET A 1 -63.63 -20.49 12.94
C MET A 1 -62.30 -20.23 13.62
N ASN A 2 -61.61 -19.19 13.19
CA ASN A 2 -60.20 -18.92 13.47
C ASN A 2 -60.15 -17.82 14.55
N GLU A 3 -59.67 -18.15 15.75
CA GLU A 3 -59.32 -17.19 16.82
C GLU A 3 -57.88 -17.60 17.22
N GLY A 4 -56.84 -16.77 17.17
CA GLY A 4 -56.73 -15.35 17.44
C GLY A 4 -55.67 -15.18 18.54
N LEU A 5 -54.39 -15.44 18.21
CA LEU A 5 -53.25 -15.27 19.13
C LEU A 5 -53.02 -13.77 19.43
N PRO A 6 -52.78 -13.37 20.68
CA PRO A 6 -52.47 -11.98 21.00
C PRO A 6 -50.99 -11.69 20.70
N ALA A 7 -50.74 -10.75 19.80
CA ALA A 7 -49.41 -10.23 19.55
C ALA A 7 -48.98 -9.32 20.73
N HIS A 8 -47.82 -9.62 21.30
CA HIS A 8 -47.16 -8.83 22.31
C HIS A 8 -47.01 -7.37 21.86
N GLN A 9 -47.57 -6.44 22.64
CA GLN A 9 -47.19 -5.03 22.59
C GLN A 9 -45.82 -4.90 23.26
N GLU A 10 -44.76 -4.90 22.45
CA GLU A 10 -43.46 -4.39 22.89
C GLU A 10 -43.55 -2.87 23.02
N ASN A 11 -43.55 -2.41 24.26
CA ASN A 11 -43.23 -1.03 24.62
C ASN A 11 -41.77 -0.78 24.21
N LEU A 12 -41.58 -0.30 22.98
CA LEU A 12 -40.28 0.21 22.53
C LEU A 12 -39.98 1.51 23.29
N SER A 13 -38.99 1.35 24.15
CA SER A 13 -38.33 2.36 24.95
C SER A 13 -38.02 3.62 24.14
N THR A 14 -38.20 4.77 24.77
CA THR A 14 -37.91 6.15 24.32
C THR A 14 -36.48 6.41 23.82
N ASN A 15 -35.62 5.38 23.72
CA ASN A 15 -34.23 5.47 23.28
C ASN A 15 -34.03 5.17 21.78
N ASP A 16 -35.01 4.60 21.07
CA ASP A 16 -34.82 4.22 19.65
C ASP A 16 -35.17 5.35 18.64
N GLU A 17 -35.80 6.45 19.07
CA GLU A 17 -36.13 7.57 18.17
C GLU A 17 -34.90 8.32 17.62
N LEU A 18 -33.74 8.21 18.29
CA LEU A 18 -32.49 8.83 17.86
C LEU A 18 -31.62 7.92 16.97
N LEU A 19 -31.88 6.60 16.94
CA LEU A 19 -31.04 5.66 16.18
C LEU A 19 -31.20 5.82 14.66
N TYR A 20 -32.33 6.39 14.22
CA TYR A 20 -32.68 6.61 12.82
C TYR A 20 -32.89 8.11 12.48
N ALA A 21 -32.43 9.02 13.34
CA ALA A 21 -32.49 10.45 13.08
C ALA A 21 -31.52 10.83 11.95
N ASN A 22 -32.02 11.54 10.93
CA ASN A 22 -31.16 12.08 9.88
C ASN A 22 -30.40 13.34 10.36
N GLU A 23 -29.48 13.85 9.53
CA GLU A 23 -28.66 15.03 9.85
C GLU A 23 -29.47 16.29 10.21
N PHE A 24 -30.74 16.34 9.82
CA PHE A 24 -31.67 17.43 10.09
C PHE A 24 -32.64 17.13 11.24
N ALA A 25 -32.44 16.03 11.98
CA ALA A 25 -33.29 15.53 13.05
C ALA A 25 -34.78 15.36 12.64
N ILE A 26 -35.05 15.09 11.37
CA ILE A 26 -36.41 14.88 10.88
C ILE A 26 -36.81 13.42 11.16
N PRO A 27 -37.96 13.19 11.82
CA PRO A 27 -38.37 11.85 12.19
C PRO A 27 -38.68 10.99 10.95
N PRO A 28 -38.21 9.73 10.91
CA PRO A 28 -38.41 8.84 9.77
C PRO A 28 -39.89 8.54 9.53
N PRO A 29 -40.27 8.05 8.32
CA PRO A 29 -41.64 7.63 8.04
C PRO A 29 -42.10 6.57 9.04
N ARG A 30 -43.24 6.80 9.70
CA ARG A 30 -43.78 5.87 10.72
C ARG A 30 -44.66 4.76 10.13
N GLN A 31 -45.09 4.92 8.88
CA GLN A 31 -45.97 3.99 8.17
C GLN A 31 -45.52 3.87 6.71
N GLU A 32 -45.63 2.68 6.14
CA GLU A 32 -45.32 2.40 4.73
C GLU A 32 -46.44 2.88 3.80
N ASN A 33 -46.71 4.19 3.82
CA ASN A 33 -47.68 4.82 2.93
C ASN A 33 -47.11 6.08 2.26
N VAL A 34 -47.70 6.43 1.11
CA VAL A 34 -47.23 7.53 0.27
C VAL A 34 -47.30 8.88 0.99
N THR A 35 -48.27 9.06 1.90
CA THR A 35 -48.49 10.30 2.64
C THR A 35 -47.33 10.58 3.61
N GLU A 36 -46.95 9.61 4.44
CA GLU A 36 -45.83 9.73 5.36
C GLU A 36 -44.48 9.88 4.64
N LEU A 37 -44.30 9.16 3.53
CA LEU A 37 -43.11 9.30 2.69
C LEU A 37 -43.03 10.72 2.09
N THR A 38 -44.16 11.26 1.61
CA THR A 38 -44.24 12.62 1.04
C THR A 38 -43.97 13.69 2.10
N ARG A 39 -44.52 13.54 3.32
CA ARG A 39 -44.22 14.42 4.46
C ARG A 39 -42.71 14.45 4.74
N TYR A 40 -42.10 13.28 4.87
CA TYR A 40 -40.67 13.15 5.17
C TYR A 40 -39.80 13.79 4.09
N LEU A 41 -40.04 13.48 2.82
CA LEU A 41 -39.26 14.04 1.70
C LEU A 41 -39.40 15.55 1.57
N ASN A 42 -40.60 16.10 1.79
CA ASN A 42 -40.81 17.55 1.78
C ASN A 42 -40.12 18.24 2.95
N ALA A 43 -40.23 17.69 4.16
CA ALA A 43 -39.52 18.22 5.33
C ALA A 43 -38.00 18.20 5.12
N PHE A 44 -37.48 17.10 4.56
CA PHE A 44 -36.06 16.95 4.26
C PHE A 44 -35.58 17.96 3.22
N LYS A 45 -36.34 18.11 2.13
CA LYS A 45 -36.05 19.08 1.08
C LYS A 45 -36.04 20.52 1.62
N ASN A 46 -37.00 20.86 2.48
CA ASN A 46 -37.08 22.19 3.09
C ASN A 46 -35.88 22.43 4.02
N ALA A 47 -35.60 21.51 4.95
CA ALA A 47 -34.48 21.66 5.87
C ALA A 47 -33.12 21.75 5.16
N TYR A 48 -32.94 20.96 4.09
CA TYR A 48 -31.75 21.04 3.25
C TYR A 48 -31.61 22.40 2.57
N ASN A 49 -32.69 22.92 1.99
CA ASN A 49 -32.69 24.23 1.35
C ASN A 49 -32.46 25.35 2.35
N ASP A 50 -33.08 25.29 3.53
CA ASP A 50 -32.91 26.29 4.59
C ASP A 50 -31.45 26.36 5.06
N LYS A 51 -30.84 25.21 5.35
CA LYS A 51 -29.41 25.14 5.71
C LYS A 51 -28.52 25.71 4.60
N LYS A 52 -28.84 25.40 3.33
CA LYS A 52 -28.12 25.96 2.19
C LYS A 52 -28.23 27.49 2.12
N TYR A 53 -29.43 28.05 2.28
CA TYR A 53 -29.64 29.49 2.28
C TYR A 53 -28.97 30.19 3.46
N GLU A 54 -28.95 29.58 4.65
CA GLU A 54 -28.23 30.12 5.80
C GLU A 54 -26.73 30.21 5.57
N CYS A 55 -26.13 29.17 4.97
CA CYS A 55 -24.72 29.20 4.59
C CYS A 55 -24.43 30.31 3.57
N GLU A 56 -25.22 30.39 2.49
CA GLU A 56 -25.06 31.44 1.46
C GLU A 56 -25.25 32.84 2.06
N ARG A 57 -26.21 33.02 2.98
CA ARG A 57 -26.45 34.29 3.67
C ARG A 57 -25.26 34.69 4.53
N HIS A 58 -24.70 33.78 5.34
CA HIS A 58 -23.52 34.06 6.16
C HIS A 58 -22.30 34.43 5.29
N GLU A 59 -22.11 33.76 4.16
CA GLU A 59 -21.03 34.09 3.24
C GLU A 59 -21.20 35.49 2.63
N LEU A 60 -22.43 35.85 2.24
CA LEU A 60 -22.75 37.18 1.73
C LEU A 60 -22.56 38.27 2.80
N GLU A 61 -23.01 38.04 4.03
CA GLU A 61 -22.83 38.97 5.15
C GLU A 61 -21.36 39.21 5.44
N TYR A 62 -20.56 38.15 5.49
CA TYR A 62 -19.10 38.24 5.69
C TYR A 62 -18.42 39.04 4.57
N ASN A 63 -18.81 38.81 3.31
CA ASN A 63 -18.25 39.54 2.18
C ASN A 63 -18.66 41.03 2.20
N LEU A 64 -19.90 41.35 2.56
CA LEU A 64 -20.37 42.73 2.71
C LEU A 64 -19.60 43.46 3.81
N GLU A 65 -19.35 42.82 4.94
CA GLU A 65 -18.59 43.40 6.05
C GLU A 65 -17.14 43.71 5.64
N ARG A 66 -16.49 42.81 4.88
CA ARG A 66 -15.16 43.06 4.32
C ARG A 66 -15.11 44.24 3.36
N ILE A 67 -16.11 44.38 2.50
CA ILE A 67 -16.22 45.52 1.57
C ILE A 67 -16.42 46.82 2.35
N ALA A 68 -17.29 46.81 3.36
CA ALA A 68 -17.53 47.97 4.20
C ALA A 68 -16.27 48.42 4.96
N LEU A 69 -15.49 47.48 5.50
CA LEU A 69 -14.20 47.77 6.14
C LEU A 69 -13.22 48.39 5.15
N ARG A 70 -13.07 47.80 3.96
CA ARG A 70 -12.19 48.33 2.92
C ARG A 70 -12.59 49.75 2.48
N ASN A 71 -13.88 50.03 2.38
CA ASN A 71 -14.37 51.36 2.05
C ASN A 71 -14.05 52.38 3.16
N ARG A 72 -14.21 52.01 4.44
CA ARG A 72 -13.81 52.88 5.56
C ARG A 72 -12.31 53.18 5.54
N ASP A 73 -11.47 52.18 5.28
CA ASP A 73 -10.01 52.38 5.20
C ASP A 73 -9.65 53.31 4.03
N MET A 74 -10.32 53.17 2.89
CA MET A 74 -10.17 54.04 1.74
C MET A 74 -10.61 55.48 2.03
N ASP A 75 -11.73 55.66 2.74
CA ASP A 75 -12.21 56.99 3.15
C ASP A 75 -11.24 57.65 4.14
N LEU A 76 -10.68 56.87 5.07
CA LEU A 76 -9.65 57.35 6.00
C LEU A 76 -8.39 57.80 5.25
N ALA A 77 -7.92 57.00 4.30
CA ALA A 77 -6.79 57.35 3.46
C ALA A 77 -7.07 58.61 2.63
N ASN A 78 -8.26 58.70 2.00
CA ASN A 78 -8.66 59.87 1.23
C ASN A 78 -8.73 61.14 2.08
N ASN A 79 -9.29 61.07 3.29
CA ASN A 79 -9.33 62.19 4.21
C ASN A 79 -7.93 62.62 4.65
N GLN A 80 -7.01 61.68 4.90
CA GLN A 80 -5.61 61.98 5.16
C GLN A 80 -4.94 62.67 3.96
N PHE A 81 -5.15 62.17 2.75
CA PHE A 81 -4.64 62.80 1.53
C PHE A 81 -5.18 64.22 1.35
N GLN A 82 -6.48 64.45 1.56
CA GLN A 82 -7.07 65.78 1.47
C GLN A 82 -6.54 66.72 2.54
N SER A 83 -6.35 66.26 3.78
CA SER A 83 -5.71 67.04 4.87
C SER A 83 -4.29 67.44 4.48
N ASN A 84 -3.49 66.49 3.98
CA ASN A 84 -2.12 66.75 3.53
C ASN A 84 -2.07 67.75 2.37
N ILE A 85 -3.04 67.71 1.45
CA ILE A 85 -3.14 68.66 0.33
C ILE A 85 -3.54 70.05 0.83
N GLN A 86 -4.49 70.16 1.76
CA GLN A 86 -4.89 71.45 2.36
C GLN A 86 -3.77 72.10 3.17
N GLU A 87 -2.95 71.29 3.85
CA GLU A 87 -1.73 71.73 4.54
C GLU A 87 -0.60 72.12 3.57
N SER A 88 -0.62 71.63 2.32
CA SER A 88 0.44 71.87 1.33
C SER A 88 0.40 73.22 0.60
N ASN A 89 -0.59 74.08 0.87
CA ASN A 89 -0.77 75.38 0.19
C ASN A 89 0.40 76.38 0.37
N ASN A 90 1.46 76.02 1.09
CA ASN A 90 2.68 76.83 1.25
C ASN A 90 3.99 76.01 1.21
N ILE A 91 4.01 74.83 0.56
CA ILE A 91 5.24 74.02 0.47
C ILE A 91 5.97 74.31 -0.84
N GLN A 92 7.16 74.91 -0.73
CA GLN A 92 8.08 75.09 -1.85
C GLN A 92 8.46 73.71 -2.43
N PRO A 93 8.54 73.53 -3.76
CA PRO A 93 8.89 72.24 -4.35
C PRO A 93 10.22 71.72 -3.76
N PRO A 94 10.36 70.39 -3.56
CA PRO A 94 11.58 69.82 -3.02
C PRO A 94 12.83 70.31 -3.74
N SER A 95 13.92 70.55 -3.00
CA SER A 95 15.12 71.18 -3.57
C SER A 95 15.71 70.43 -4.77
N TRP A 96 15.58 69.10 -4.82
CA TRP A 96 16.01 68.33 -6.00
C TRP A 96 15.19 68.69 -7.25
N PHE A 97 13.89 68.95 -7.10
CA PHE A 97 12.99 69.33 -8.18
C PHE A 97 13.31 70.75 -8.67
N VAL A 98 13.53 71.69 -7.75
CA VAL A 98 13.96 73.06 -8.09
C VAL A 98 15.33 73.06 -8.78
N ASN A 99 16.30 72.32 -8.24
CA ASN A 99 17.65 72.24 -8.80
C ASN A 99 17.69 71.52 -10.16
N PHE A 100 16.79 70.57 -10.39
CA PHE A 100 16.66 69.86 -11.68
C PHE A 100 16.30 70.80 -12.83
N PHE A 101 15.36 71.74 -12.62
CA PHE A 101 14.99 72.71 -13.65
C PHE A 101 15.97 73.88 -13.76
N ASN A 102 16.77 74.14 -12.72
CA ASN A 102 17.82 75.17 -12.74
C ASN A 102 19.08 74.70 -13.49
N ASP A 103 19.49 73.44 -13.33
CA ASP A 103 20.56 72.82 -14.13
C ASP A 103 20.21 71.36 -14.46
N PRO A 104 19.61 71.13 -15.65
CA PRO A 104 19.22 69.80 -16.08
C PRO A 104 20.38 68.82 -16.15
N ASN A 105 21.60 69.28 -16.46
CA ASN A 105 22.76 68.38 -16.61
C ASN A 105 23.13 67.73 -15.28
N VAL A 106 23.10 68.49 -14.18
CA VAL A 106 23.35 67.95 -12.83
C VAL A 106 22.27 66.94 -12.43
N GLY A 107 21.01 67.25 -12.73
CA GLY A 107 19.87 66.36 -12.52
C GLY A 107 19.99 65.04 -13.30
N PHE A 108 20.31 65.10 -14.59
CA PHE A 108 20.50 63.92 -15.44
C PHE A 108 21.67 63.05 -14.98
N VAL A 109 22.79 63.64 -14.54
CA VAL A 109 23.94 62.88 -14.02
C VAL A 109 23.59 62.15 -12.72
N ALA A 110 22.85 62.80 -11.82
CA ALA A 110 22.40 62.17 -10.57
C ALA A 110 21.46 60.99 -10.84
N ILE A 111 20.45 61.19 -11.70
CA ILE A 111 19.51 60.14 -12.09
C ILE A 111 20.23 58.96 -12.77
N LYS A 112 21.19 59.25 -13.66
CA LYS A 112 21.98 58.20 -14.33
C LYS A 112 22.77 57.35 -13.34
N ARG A 113 23.36 57.96 -12.31
CA ARG A 113 24.09 57.21 -11.25
C ARG A 113 23.15 56.32 -10.44
N GLU A 114 21.99 56.84 -10.06
CA GLU A 114 20.97 56.04 -9.35
C GLU A 114 20.46 54.88 -10.20
N LEU A 115 20.27 55.08 -11.51
CA LEU A 115 19.90 54.02 -12.45
C LEU A 115 20.96 52.91 -12.52
N ILE A 116 22.24 53.26 -12.66
CA ILE A 116 23.35 52.29 -12.67
C ILE A 116 23.40 51.52 -11.35
N SER A 117 23.31 52.22 -10.21
CA SER A 117 23.27 51.59 -8.88
C SER A 117 22.05 50.68 -8.69
N LEU A 118 20.89 51.06 -9.24
CA LEU A 118 19.69 50.22 -9.21
C LEU A 118 19.87 48.97 -10.07
N GLU A 119 20.43 49.11 -11.27
CA GLU A 119 20.74 48.00 -12.18
C GLU A 119 21.71 47.01 -11.52
N GLU A 120 22.81 47.48 -10.93
CA GLU A 120 23.76 46.65 -10.19
C GLU A 120 23.10 45.88 -9.04
N ARG A 121 22.26 46.56 -8.23
CA ARG A 121 21.52 45.92 -7.13
C ARG A 121 20.50 44.89 -7.63
N MET A 122 19.87 45.14 -8.78
CA MET A 122 18.96 44.19 -9.40
C MET A 122 19.70 42.95 -9.90
N ASN A 123 20.84 43.13 -10.59
CA ASN A 123 21.66 42.03 -11.08
C ASN A 123 22.14 41.14 -9.92
N GLN A 124 22.68 41.73 -8.86
CA GLN A 124 23.09 40.98 -7.67
C GLN A 124 21.93 40.20 -7.02
N ARG A 125 20.73 40.79 -6.99
CA ARG A 125 19.54 40.10 -6.46
C ARG A 125 19.11 38.94 -7.36
N LEU A 126 19.21 39.07 -8.67
CA LEU A 126 18.90 38.01 -9.63
C LEU A 126 19.90 36.87 -9.51
N GLU A 127 21.21 37.16 -9.50
CA GLU A 127 22.26 36.15 -9.31
C GLU A 127 22.09 35.39 -7.98
N ALA A 128 21.82 36.11 -6.89
CA ALA A 128 21.56 35.49 -5.60
C ALA A 128 20.28 34.63 -5.60
N MET A 129 19.26 35.00 -6.37
CA MET A 129 18.04 34.22 -6.53
C MET A 129 18.29 32.95 -7.34
N GLU A 130 19.00 33.05 -8.46
CA GLU A 130 19.39 31.91 -9.30
C GLU A 130 20.24 30.91 -8.52
N ALA A 131 21.25 31.38 -7.79
CA ALA A 131 22.09 30.53 -6.95
C ALA A 131 21.26 29.77 -5.90
N ARG A 132 20.31 30.44 -5.24
CA ARG A 132 19.40 29.80 -4.27
C ARG A 132 18.46 28.79 -4.91
N GLN A 133 18.00 29.05 -6.13
CA GLN A 133 17.15 28.12 -6.87
C GLN A 133 17.94 26.87 -7.26
N ASN A 134 19.14 27.03 -7.81
CA ASN A 134 20.00 25.91 -8.18
C ASN A 134 20.31 25.01 -6.98
N GLN A 135 20.71 25.59 -5.84
CA GLN A 135 20.92 24.83 -4.60
C GLN A 135 19.68 24.07 -4.13
N ARG A 136 18.48 24.65 -4.30
CA ARG A 136 17.22 23.98 -3.96
C ARG A 136 16.92 22.83 -4.90
N PHE A 137 17.21 22.96 -6.19
CA PHE A 137 17.04 21.88 -7.16
C PHE A 137 18.01 20.73 -6.90
N GLU A 138 19.30 21.02 -6.68
CA GLU A 138 20.31 20.02 -6.34
C GLU A 138 19.93 19.25 -5.06
N ALA A 139 19.52 19.95 -3.99
CA ALA A 139 19.09 19.31 -2.76
C ALA A 139 17.81 18.46 -2.93
N LEU A 140 16.91 18.87 -3.82
CA LEU A 140 15.70 18.11 -4.14
C LEU A 140 16.04 16.83 -4.92
N GLU A 141 16.93 16.94 -5.90
CA GLU A 141 17.42 15.80 -6.69
C GLU A 141 18.14 14.78 -5.82
N GLU A 142 19.04 15.23 -4.95
CA GLU A 142 19.76 14.36 -4.01
C GLU A 142 18.79 13.63 -3.07
N ARG A 143 17.83 14.36 -2.48
CA ARG A 143 16.80 13.76 -1.61
C ARG A 143 15.94 12.74 -2.36
N MET A 144 15.63 13.01 -3.62
CA MET A 144 14.83 12.12 -4.45
C MET A 144 15.60 10.84 -4.77
N ASN A 145 16.88 10.95 -5.17
CA ASN A 145 17.76 9.81 -5.43
C ASN A 145 17.91 8.93 -4.19
N GLN A 146 18.19 9.51 -3.02
CA GLN A 146 18.27 8.77 -1.76
C GLN A 146 16.96 8.03 -1.42
N ARG A 147 15.80 8.64 -1.70
CA ARG A 147 14.49 7.99 -1.47
C ARG A 147 14.24 6.84 -2.44
N PHE A 148 14.66 6.98 -3.69
CA PHE A 148 14.55 5.92 -4.70
C PHE A 148 15.45 4.73 -4.36
N GLU A 149 16.73 4.98 -4.04
CA GLU A 149 17.67 3.93 -3.62
C GLU A 149 17.17 3.18 -2.38
N ALA A 150 16.69 3.92 -1.36
CA ALA A 150 16.13 3.31 -0.16
C ALA A 150 14.85 2.49 -0.45
N MET A 151 14.04 2.92 -1.43
CA MET A 151 12.86 2.17 -1.85
C MET A 151 13.25 0.89 -2.59
N GLU A 152 14.20 0.96 -3.51
CA GLU A 152 14.71 -0.18 -4.27
C GLU A 152 15.33 -1.23 -3.35
N ALA A 153 16.19 -0.81 -2.41
CA ALA A 153 16.78 -1.69 -1.42
C ALA A 153 15.72 -2.42 -0.57
N ARG A 154 14.68 -1.71 -0.14
CA ARG A 154 13.56 -2.32 0.62
C ARG A 154 12.75 -3.30 -0.23
N GLN A 155 12.56 -3.00 -1.53
CA GLN A 155 11.86 -3.91 -2.43
C GLN A 155 12.67 -5.18 -2.66
N ASN A 156 13.97 -5.06 -2.95
CA ASN A 156 14.87 -6.20 -3.16
C ASN A 156 14.89 -7.12 -1.93
N GLN A 157 15.03 -6.57 -0.72
CA GLN A 157 14.96 -7.36 0.51
C GLN A 157 13.62 -8.10 0.69
N ARG A 158 12.51 -7.47 0.30
CA ARG A 158 11.19 -8.13 0.36
C ARG A 158 11.07 -9.26 -0.66
N PHE A 159 11.63 -9.10 -1.86
CA PHE A 159 11.64 -10.15 -2.88
C PHE A 159 12.51 -11.34 -2.45
N GLU A 160 13.73 -11.10 -1.96
CA GLU A 160 14.60 -12.17 -1.42
C GLU A 160 13.93 -12.95 -0.29
N ALA A 161 13.24 -12.24 0.63
CA ALA A 161 12.49 -12.88 1.70
C ALA A 161 11.30 -13.71 1.19
N LEU A 162 10.64 -13.27 0.10
CA LEU A 162 9.57 -14.03 -0.53
C LEU A 162 10.11 -15.29 -1.23
N ASP A 163 11.21 -15.17 -1.98
CA ASP A 163 11.85 -16.30 -2.65
C ASP A 163 12.28 -17.37 -1.64
N GLY A 164 12.90 -16.96 -0.52
CA GLY A 164 13.25 -17.88 0.56
C GLY A 164 12.04 -18.58 1.19
N ARG A 165 10.90 -17.88 1.34
CA ARG A 165 9.65 -18.47 1.82
C ARG A 165 9.04 -19.44 0.82
N LEU A 166 9.04 -19.10 -0.46
CA LEU A 166 8.53 -19.95 -1.54
C LEU A 166 9.35 -21.23 -1.65
N TYR A 167 10.68 -21.12 -1.66
CA TYR A 167 11.58 -22.27 -1.63
C TYR A 167 11.30 -23.15 -0.40
N GLY A 168 11.12 -22.55 0.79
CA GLY A 168 10.77 -23.30 2.00
C GLY A 168 9.40 -23.98 1.94
N ILE A 169 8.44 -23.44 1.19
CA ILE A 169 7.13 -24.07 0.94
C ILE A 169 7.28 -25.24 -0.04
N GLU A 170 8.00 -25.05 -1.13
CA GLU A 170 8.30 -26.09 -2.12
C GLU A 170 8.93 -27.32 -1.47
N GLN A 171 9.99 -27.14 -0.66
CA GLN A 171 10.63 -28.24 0.07
C GLN A 171 9.66 -28.98 1.01
N LYS A 172 8.73 -28.26 1.65
CA LYS A 172 7.71 -28.88 2.50
C LYS A 172 6.69 -29.66 1.68
N LEU A 173 6.27 -29.14 0.53
CA LEU A 173 5.33 -29.80 -0.37
C LEU A 173 5.95 -31.08 -0.94
N ASN A 174 7.17 -31.03 -1.45
CA ASN A 174 7.87 -32.21 -1.98
C ASN A 174 8.01 -33.30 -0.92
N ARG A 175 8.33 -32.92 0.33
CA ARG A 175 8.37 -33.87 1.45
C ARG A 175 6.99 -34.47 1.76
N GLN A 176 5.90 -33.70 1.62
CA GLN A 176 4.55 -34.24 1.80
C GLN A 176 4.16 -35.18 0.67
N GLU A 177 4.52 -34.85 -0.57
CA GLU A 177 4.31 -35.70 -1.74
C GLU A 177 5.04 -37.04 -1.59
N TYR A 178 6.33 -37.02 -1.25
CA TYR A 178 7.10 -38.21 -0.90
C TYR A 178 6.38 -39.07 0.16
N ARG A 179 5.91 -38.44 1.25
CA ARG A 179 5.20 -39.15 2.33
C ARG A 179 3.88 -39.73 1.85
N TYR A 180 3.14 -38.99 1.03
CA TYR A 180 1.88 -39.43 0.44
C TYR A 180 2.10 -40.66 -0.44
N CYS A 181 3.00 -40.59 -1.43
CA CYS A 181 3.29 -41.71 -2.32
C CYS A 181 3.80 -42.94 -1.55
N ARG A 182 4.70 -42.75 -0.58
CA ARG A 182 5.17 -43.84 0.28
C ARG A 182 4.02 -44.50 1.07
N LEU A 183 3.13 -43.71 1.69
CA LEU A 183 1.99 -44.24 2.45
C LEU A 183 0.96 -44.91 1.52
N HIS A 184 0.76 -44.34 0.33
CA HIS A 184 -0.11 -44.90 -0.68
C HIS A 184 0.41 -46.27 -1.14
N ASN A 185 1.72 -46.39 -1.38
CA ASN A 185 2.36 -47.66 -1.71
C ASN A 185 2.18 -48.72 -0.62
N ILE A 186 2.28 -48.35 0.66
CA ILE A 186 2.01 -49.28 1.78
C ILE A 186 0.56 -49.80 1.71
N GLN A 187 -0.41 -48.93 1.41
CA GLN A 187 -1.80 -49.32 1.22
C GLN A 187 -1.99 -50.22 -0.02
N LEU A 188 -1.36 -49.88 -1.14
CA LEU A 188 -1.41 -50.68 -2.37
C LEU A 188 -0.86 -52.09 -2.11
N ARG A 189 0.29 -52.23 -1.42
CA ARG A 189 0.84 -53.53 -1.03
C ARG A 189 -0.12 -54.32 -0.15
N PHE A 190 -0.74 -53.69 0.85
CA PHE A 190 -1.72 -54.35 1.72
C PHE A 190 -2.93 -54.87 0.93
N LEU A 191 -3.34 -54.15 -0.12
CA LEU A 191 -4.43 -54.55 -1.02
C LEU A 191 -3.99 -55.53 -2.11
N GLY A 192 -2.73 -55.98 -2.13
CA GLY A 192 -2.19 -56.87 -3.17
C GLY A 192 -2.06 -56.19 -4.55
N LYS A 193 -2.03 -54.86 -4.60
CA LYS A 193 -1.87 -54.07 -5.82
C LYS A 193 -0.39 -53.72 -6.06
N SER A 194 -0.04 -53.49 -7.32
CA SER A 194 1.28 -52.96 -7.70
C SER A 194 1.48 -51.58 -7.10
N VAL A 195 2.71 -51.27 -6.67
CA VAL A 195 3.08 -49.96 -6.13
C VAL A 195 3.46 -48.99 -7.25
N GLU A 196 3.32 -47.72 -6.96
CA GLU A 196 3.70 -46.61 -7.83
C GLU A 196 5.14 -46.15 -7.53
N VAL A 197 5.73 -45.39 -8.46
CA VAL A 197 7.05 -44.82 -8.25
C VAL A 197 6.95 -43.70 -7.21
N VAL A 198 7.87 -43.68 -6.25
CA VAL A 198 7.95 -42.60 -5.26
C VAL A 198 8.90 -41.52 -5.79
N PRO A 199 8.46 -40.24 -5.89
CA PRO A 199 9.32 -39.16 -6.33
C PRO A 199 10.38 -38.81 -5.28
N PHE A 200 11.48 -38.22 -5.73
CA PHE A 200 12.53 -37.70 -4.87
C PHE A 200 12.08 -36.41 -4.15
N LEU A 201 12.84 -35.99 -3.14
CA LEU A 201 12.53 -34.80 -2.34
C LEU A 201 12.63 -33.48 -3.13
N ASN A 202 13.17 -33.50 -4.34
CA ASN A 202 13.16 -32.38 -5.28
C ASN A 202 11.92 -32.38 -6.21
N ALA A 203 10.93 -33.26 -5.97
CA ALA A 203 9.73 -33.45 -6.78
C ALA A 203 9.96 -34.00 -8.20
N GLU A 204 11.19 -34.44 -8.51
CA GLU A 204 11.47 -35.16 -9.74
C GLU A 204 11.25 -36.67 -9.53
N GLU A 205 10.75 -37.34 -10.56
CA GLU A 205 10.81 -38.80 -10.59
C GLU A 205 12.28 -39.25 -10.61
N PRO A 206 12.59 -40.45 -10.08
CA PRO A 206 13.90 -41.03 -10.22
C PRO A 206 14.37 -41.01 -11.68
N ASP A 207 15.66 -40.67 -11.88
CA ASP A 207 16.28 -40.52 -13.21
C ASP A 207 15.89 -41.65 -14.18
N SER A 208 15.81 -41.35 -15.47
CA SER A 208 15.51 -42.33 -16.52
C SER A 208 16.44 -43.55 -16.50
N ASP A 209 17.65 -43.36 -15.97
CA ASP A 209 18.72 -44.35 -15.94
C ASP A 209 18.62 -45.27 -14.70
N LEU A 210 17.72 -44.95 -13.75
CA LEU A 210 17.46 -45.76 -12.57
C LEU A 210 16.34 -46.80 -12.82
N PRO A 211 16.55 -48.08 -12.45
CA PRO A 211 15.52 -49.11 -12.59
C PRO A 211 14.33 -48.83 -11.67
N ARG A 212 13.12 -48.80 -12.24
CA ARG A 212 11.88 -48.59 -11.48
C ARG A 212 11.68 -49.69 -10.43
N ILE A 213 11.27 -49.29 -9.24
CA ILE A 213 11.08 -50.20 -8.10
C ILE A 213 9.58 -50.45 -7.92
N HIS A 214 9.14 -51.68 -8.17
CA HIS A 214 7.76 -52.13 -7.90
C HIS A 214 7.70 -53.26 -6.85
N SER A 215 8.84 -53.86 -6.52
CA SER A 215 8.96 -55.03 -5.66
C SER A 215 10.29 -55.08 -4.91
N VAL A 216 10.41 -55.98 -3.95
CA VAL A 216 11.67 -56.21 -3.22
C VAL A 216 12.70 -56.90 -4.11
N GLU A 217 12.27 -57.68 -5.10
CA GLU A 217 13.11 -58.30 -6.12
C GLU A 217 13.78 -57.25 -7.01
N ASP A 218 13.08 -56.15 -7.33
CA ASP A 218 13.69 -55.03 -8.08
C ASP A 218 14.84 -54.42 -7.28
N ILE A 219 14.65 -54.23 -5.96
CA ILE A 219 15.69 -53.72 -5.04
C ILE A 219 16.87 -54.70 -4.94
N GLU A 220 16.59 -56.00 -4.93
CA GLU A 220 17.63 -57.04 -4.83
C GLU A 220 18.60 -56.99 -6.03
N ASN A 221 18.07 -56.67 -7.21
CA ASN A 221 18.82 -56.58 -8.47
C ASN A 221 19.53 -55.24 -8.69
N LEU A 222 19.36 -54.26 -7.79
CA LEU A 222 20.06 -52.97 -7.90
C LEU A 222 21.56 -53.11 -7.62
N THR A 223 22.37 -52.39 -8.38
CA THR A 223 23.78 -52.14 -8.03
C THR A 223 23.86 -51.26 -6.78
N LYS A 224 24.99 -51.31 -6.05
CA LYS A 224 25.20 -50.44 -4.88
C LYS A 224 25.02 -48.95 -5.24
N ASN A 225 25.53 -48.53 -6.40
CA ASN A 225 25.43 -47.15 -6.86
C ASN A 225 23.98 -46.72 -7.14
N GLN A 226 23.18 -47.57 -7.78
CA GLN A 226 21.76 -47.28 -8.01
C GLN A 226 21.00 -47.18 -6.68
N CYS A 227 21.25 -48.11 -5.75
CA CYS A 227 20.63 -48.08 -4.44
C CYS A 227 20.98 -46.81 -3.65
N THR A 228 22.26 -46.39 -3.65
CA THR A 228 22.68 -45.14 -3.00
C THR A 228 22.08 -43.91 -3.65
N ASN A 229 21.99 -43.86 -4.99
CA ASN A 229 21.35 -42.74 -5.69
C ASN A 229 19.88 -42.58 -5.27
N TYR A 230 19.14 -43.69 -5.15
CA TYR A 230 17.77 -43.65 -4.62
C TYR A 230 17.74 -43.09 -3.19
N LEU A 231 18.60 -43.60 -2.30
CA LEU A 231 18.65 -43.15 -0.90
C LEU A 231 19.02 -41.67 -0.78
N ASP A 232 19.93 -41.18 -1.63
CA ASP A 232 20.32 -39.77 -1.69
C ASP A 232 19.15 -38.89 -2.15
N GLY A 233 18.41 -39.30 -3.19
CA GLY A 233 17.21 -38.62 -3.66
C GLY A 233 16.08 -38.56 -2.61
N TYR A 234 16.00 -39.56 -1.73
CA TYR A 234 15.08 -39.56 -0.57
C TYR A 234 15.68 -38.88 0.68
N GLY A 235 16.91 -38.37 0.64
CA GLY A 235 17.58 -37.74 1.77
C GLY A 235 17.87 -38.67 2.95
N ILE A 236 18.05 -39.97 2.69
CA ILE A 236 18.28 -41.02 3.71
C ILE A 236 19.78 -41.20 3.91
N ARG A 237 20.25 -41.05 5.16
CA ARG A 237 21.66 -41.22 5.50
C ARG A 237 22.03 -42.69 5.70
N TYR A 238 23.24 -43.05 5.28
CA TYR A 238 23.82 -44.38 5.42
C TYR A 238 25.35 -44.33 5.56
N GLY A 239 25.94 -45.38 6.13
CA GLY A 239 27.39 -45.54 6.22
C GLY A 239 28.03 -46.08 4.93
N PRO A 240 29.32 -45.80 4.67
CA PRO A 240 30.00 -46.15 3.41
C PRO A 240 30.15 -47.67 3.19
N ASN A 241 30.24 -48.44 4.27
CA ASN A 241 30.48 -49.89 4.24
C ASN A 241 29.19 -50.71 4.37
N GLU A 242 28.03 -50.06 4.38
CA GLU A 242 26.76 -50.77 4.46
C GLU A 242 26.44 -51.45 3.12
N THR A 243 25.89 -52.67 3.19
CA THR A 243 25.44 -53.45 2.04
C THR A 243 23.93 -53.71 2.19
N ILE A 244 23.54 -54.78 2.87
CA ILE A 244 22.15 -55.24 3.07
C ILE A 244 21.26 -54.11 3.65
N LYS A 245 21.77 -53.35 4.62
CA LYS A 245 21.04 -52.23 5.24
C LYS A 245 20.63 -51.13 4.26
N LEU A 246 21.36 -50.94 3.16
CA LEU A 246 20.97 -49.97 2.12
C LEU A 246 19.66 -50.41 1.46
N LYS A 247 19.57 -51.69 1.07
CA LYS A 247 18.39 -52.30 0.45
C LYS A 247 17.18 -52.27 1.41
N GLU A 248 17.38 -52.60 2.68
CA GLU A 248 16.33 -52.53 3.71
C GLU A 248 15.77 -51.10 3.89
N ARG A 249 16.65 -50.09 3.96
CA ARG A 249 16.21 -48.69 4.04
C ARG A 249 15.46 -48.26 2.78
N LEU A 250 15.93 -48.68 1.60
CA LEU A 250 15.28 -48.34 0.34
C LEU A 250 13.88 -48.97 0.26
N ARG A 251 13.74 -50.24 0.64
CA ARG A 251 12.45 -50.93 0.76
C ARG A 251 11.47 -50.13 1.62
N ASP A 252 11.91 -49.71 2.81
CA ASP A 252 11.09 -48.94 3.73
C ASP A 252 10.75 -47.53 3.20
N ALA A 253 11.66 -46.94 2.42
CA ALA A 253 11.51 -45.62 1.81
C ALA A 253 10.48 -45.60 0.68
N VAL A 254 10.38 -46.68 -0.11
CA VAL A 254 9.41 -46.78 -1.22
C VAL A 254 8.06 -47.35 -0.81
N GLY A 255 7.91 -47.74 0.46
CA GLY A 255 6.63 -48.23 1.01
C GLY A 255 6.37 -49.73 0.81
N LEU A 256 7.40 -50.52 0.53
CA LEU A 256 7.32 -51.98 0.44
C LEU A 256 7.36 -52.60 1.85
N GLN A 257 6.26 -52.54 2.59
CA GLN A 257 6.21 -52.92 4.02
C GLN A 257 5.18 -54.01 4.35
N SER A 258 4.79 -54.84 3.38
CA SER A 258 3.98 -56.03 3.70
C SER A 258 4.78 -57.05 4.52
N LEU A 259 4.09 -58.03 5.12
CA LEU A 259 4.76 -59.11 5.86
C LEU A 259 5.79 -59.84 4.98
N GLY A 260 5.45 -60.11 3.71
CA GLY A 260 6.37 -60.75 2.76
C GLY A 260 7.57 -59.88 2.41
N ASP A 261 7.38 -58.55 2.29
CA ASP A 261 8.48 -57.61 2.04
C ASP A 261 9.45 -57.53 3.23
N ALA A 262 8.91 -57.64 4.45
CA ALA A 262 9.68 -57.63 5.69
C ALA A 262 10.50 -58.92 5.89
N GLU A 263 9.97 -60.06 5.46
CA GLU A 263 10.63 -61.38 5.56
C GLU A 263 11.64 -61.66 4.44
N PHE A 264 11.61 -60.88 3.35
CA PHE A 264 12.55 -61.01 2.24
C PHE A 264 14.00 -60.80 2.70
N ARG A 265 14.89 -61.72 2.31
CA ARG A 265 16.31 -61.69 2.67
C ARG A 265 17.15 -61.19 1.51
N PHE A 266 17.58 -59.93 1.58
CA PHE A 266 18.50 -59.34 0.60
C PHE A 266 19.90 -59.96 0.70
N SER A 267 20.56 -60.12 -0.45
CA SER A 267 21.99 -60.45 -0.52
C SER A 267 22.86 -59.19 -0.54
N GLU A 268 24.15 -59.36 -0.24
CA GLU A 268 25.14 -58.29 -0.45
C GLU A 268 25.22 -57.90 -1.94
N PHE A 269 25.64 -56.67 -2.21
CA PHE A 269 25.85 -56.25 -3.59
C PHE A 269 26.97 -57.08 -4.23
N SER A 270 26.71 -57.56 -5.45
CA SER A 270 27.69 -58.24 -6.29
C SER A 270 28.74 -57.31 -6.89
#